data_AF-A0A1E3JCB2-F1
#
_entry.id   AF-A0A1E3JCB2-F1
#
_cell.length_a   1.000
_cell.length_b   1.000
_cell.length_c   1.000
_cell.angle_alpha   90.00
_cell.angle_beta   90.00
_cell.angle_gamma   90.00
#
_symmetry.space_group_name_H-M   'P 1'
#
loop_
_entity.id
_entity.type
_entity.pdbx_description
1 polymer ?
#
loop_
_entity_poly.entity_id
_entity_poly.type
_entity_poly.pdbx_seq_one_letter_code
_entity_poly.pdbx_strand_id
1 'polypeptide(L)'
;MPYGRPPPVLLTSTLVPISLLLILNPLLPLVRSHLPPTVAGVLPKSLLADGPPTLPALQASIGFAILAFVGGVWVVPRVGEAFVDKGLRGRDLLKPGGRESGPWIPESLGLPCASLYIALMMLFIPFPFSHLFQGGTLEVFPQRELTLYLSSLLSLLTATLLGFIDDLFDIRWRHKLPIPIVAAVPTLLVYYSVGGVTNVVLPMSVAGWVKSVGELVGLGPIYYIYLVLLPTFTTNSINILAGINGVEVLQAFVIALSVILNDLLYLPIWSPTLLTWLDVTGKGVSEGRLLEWALGEVVDRHLMSLYFMGPMAGICAGFLWHNWYPAAAFPGDTFCYFTGMAFSAVAIQGHFSKTLILFFIPQIFNFILSCPQLFGLVPCPRHRLPSFDNDTDLLHPSRETFDQPPPAKTAITLRILEALHLVHLEYTPPSPDKPQYIKSTSNLTLINFLLVLFGPMREPTLCTLVGGVQVLGSAIAFGIRYGVGSWFYGGERR
;
A
#
# COMPACT_ATOMS: atom_id res chain seq x y z
N MET A 1 27.27 10.45 8.57
CA MET A 1 25.96 10.93 8.09
C MET A 1 25.14 11.26 9.33
N PRO A 2 24.75 12.52 9.56
CA PRO A 2 24.08 12.93 10.80
C PRO A 2 22.63 12.44 10.90
N TYR A 3 21.99 12.12 9.77
CA TYR A 3 20.60 11.67 9.72
C TYR A 3 20.48 10.29 9.06
N GLY A 4 19.43 9.56 9.44
CA GLY A 4 19.19 8.18 9.02
C GLY A 4 20.08 7.17 9.73
N ARG A 5 19.60 5.93 9.84
CA ARG A 5 20.40 4.79 10.29
C ARG A 5 21.57 4.51 9.33
N PRO A 6 22.73 4.04 9.85
CA PRO A 6 23.83 3.63 9.00
C PRO A 6 23.39 2.45 8.10
N PRO A 7 23.68 2.50 6.79
CA PRO A 7 23.39 1.39 5.89
C PRO A 7 24.14 0.11 6.30
N PRO A 8 23.50 -1.08 6.30
CA PRO A 8 24.19 -2.36 6.44
C PRO A 8 25.02 -2.64 5.17
N VAL A 9 26.27 -2.15 5.16
CA VAL A 9 27.15 -2.14 3.97
C VAL A 9 27.38 -3.54 3.42
N LEU A 10 27.62 -4.56 4.27
CA LEU A 10 27.85 -5.93 3.81
C LEU A 10 26.61 -6.51 3.11
N LEU A 11 25.42 -6.33 3.69
CA LEU A 11 24.17 -6.79 3.09
C LEU A 11 23.92 -6.10 1.75
N THR A 12 24.00 -4.77 1.73
CA THR A 12 23.70 -4.00 0.52
C THR A 12 24.73 -4.20 -0.59
N SER A 13 26.03 -4.33 -0.26
CA SER A 13 27.07 -4.67 -1.24
C SER A 13 26.95 -6.09 -1.79
N THR A 14 26.36 -7.02 -1.03
CA THR A 14 26.05 -8.38 -1.53
C THR A 14 24.83 -8.38 -2.44
N LEU A 15 23.79 -7.61 -2.09
CA LEU A 15 22.54 -7.56 -2.84
C LEU A 15 22.65 -6.83 -4.19
N VAL A 16 23.50 -5.81 -4.31
CA VAL A 16 23.65 -5.04 -5.56
C VAL A 16 24.11 -5.91 -6.73
N PRO A 17 25.20 -6.71 -6.64
CA PRO A 17 25.60 -7.60 -7.72
C PRO A 17 24.52 -8.63 -8.08
N ILE A 18 23.85 -9.22 -7.09
CA ILE A 18 22.75 -10.18 -7.31
C ILE A 18 21.63 -9.51 -8.11
N SER A 19 21.23 -8.31 -7.69
CA SER A 19 20.21 -7.53 -8.37
C SER A 19 20.60 -7.19 -9.81
N LEU A 20 21.82 -6.72 -10.05
CA LEU A 20 22.31 -6.41 -11.39
C LEU A 20 22.35 -7.66 -12.27
N LEU A 21 22.72 -8.83 -11.74
CA LEU A 21 22.67 -10.09 -12.48
C LEU A 21 21.23 -10.46 -12.87
N LEU A 22 20.27 -10.31 -11.96
CA LEU A 22 18.85 -10.57 -12.23
C LEU A 22 18.28 -9.62 -13.29
N ILE A 23 18.74 -8.37 -13.34
CA ILE A 23 18.34 -7.38 -14.33
C ILE A 23 19.02 -7.65 -15.68
N LEU A 24 20.32 -7.95 -15.70
CA LEU A 24 21.06 -8.10 -16.94
C LEU A 24 20.78 -9.43 -17.64
N ASN A 25 20.48 -10.51 -16.90
CA ASN A 25 20.32 -11.84 -17.48
C ASN A 25 19.24 -11.91 -18.58
N PRO A 26 18.01 -11.37 -18.40
CA PRO A 26 17.01 -11.34 -19.46
C PRO A 26 17.42 -10.57 -20.72
N LEU A 27 18.41 -9.68 -20.62
CA LEU A 27 18.93 -8.89 -21.75
C LEU A 27 20.09 -9.59 -22.48
N LEU A 28 20.72 -10.61 -21.89
CA LEU A 28 21.85 -11.32 -22.51
C LEU A 28 21.51 -11.91 -23.88
N PRO A 29 20.34 -12.52 -24.12
CA PRO A 29 19.98 -13.02 -25.45
C PRO A 29 19.93 -11.93 -26.53
N LEU A 30 19.56 -10.69 -26.16
CA LEU A 30 19.48 -9.54 -27.08
C LEU A 30 20.86 -9.06 -27.53
N VAL A 31 21.86 -9.18 -26.65
CA VAL A 31 23.22 -8.68 -26.91
C VAL A 31 24.16 -9.81 -27.33
N ARG A 32 23.75 -11.08 -27.23
CA ARG A 32 24.55 -12.27 -27.54
C ARG A 32 25.17 -12.22 -28.94
N SER A 33 24.41 -11.80 -29.95
CA SER A 33 24.86 -11.65 -31.34
C SER A 33 25.91 -10.54 -31.53
N HIS A 34 26.03 -9.64 -30.56
CA HIS A 34 26.93 -8.49 -30.57
C HIS A 34 28.11 -8.63 -29.59
N LEU A 35 28.16 -9.71 -28.79
CA LEU A 35 29.26 -9.95 -27.86
C LEU A 35 30.51 -10.48 -28.59
N PRO A 36 31.71 -9.99 -28.24
CA PRO A 36 32.96 -10.57 -28.75
C PRO A 36 33.07 -12.06 -28.42
N PRO A 37 33.64 -12.91 -29.31
CA PRO A 37 33.78 -14.35 -29.08
C PRO A 37 34.54 -14.69 -27.79
N THR A 38 35.48 -13.83 -27.39
CA THR A 38 36.26 -13.95 -26.15
C THR A 38 35.43 -13.83 -24.89
N VAL A 39 34.34 -13.06 -24.92
CA VAL A 39 33.41 -12.87 -23.78
C VAL A 39 32.35 -13.96 -23.77
N ALA A 40 31.84 -14.32 -24.94
CA ALA A 40 30.83 -15.38 -25.08
C ALA A 40 31.34 -16.75 -24.58
N GLY A 41 32.64 -17.04 -24.74
CA GLY A 41 33.25 -18.30 -24.30
C GLY A 41 33.44 -18.47 -22.79
N VAL A 42 33.33 -17.39 -22.01
CA VAL A 42 33.52 -17.38 -20.54
C VAL A 42 32.17 -17.46 -19.80
N LEU A 43 31.05 -17.20 -20.48
CA LEU A 43 29.73 -17.23 -19.87
C LEU A 43 29.28 -18.68 -19.58
N PRO A 44 28.77 -18.97 -18.37
CA PRO A 44 28.16 -20.25 -18.03
C PRO A 44 27.14 -20.72 -19.08
N LYS A 45 27.21 -21.99 -19.49
CA LYS A 45 26.25 -22.57 -20.47
C LYS A 45 24.78 -22.46 -20.02
N SER A 46 24.52 -22.38 -18.71
CA SER A 46 23.19 -22.14 -18.15
C SER A 46 22.65 -20.73 -18.42
N LEU A 47 23.52 -19.72 -18.57
CA LEU A 47 23.17 -18.37 -19.02
C LEU A 47 23.06 -18.27 -20.55
N LEU A 48 23.45 -19.34 -21.26
CA LEU A 48 23.40 -19.48 -22.72
C LEU A 48 22.34 -20.48 -23.18
N ALA A 49 21.47 -20.94 -22.27
CA ALA A 49 20.42 -21.91 -22.59
C ALA A 49 19.47 -21.35 -23.66
N ASP A 50 19.13 -22.17 -24.65
CA ASP A 50 18.29 -21.76 -25.77
C ASP A 50 16.81 -21.78 -25.36
N GLY A 51 16.19 -20.60 -25.35
CA GLY A 51 14.76 -20.40 -25.14
C GLY A 51 14.46 -19.10 -24.39
N PRO A 52 13.51 -18.26 -24.83
CA PRO A 52 13.08 -17.13 -24.02
C PRO A 52 12.51 -17.65 -22.68
N PRO A 53 12.80 -16.99 -21.54
CA PRO A 53 12.15 -17.33 -20.29
C PRO A 53 10.63 -17.25 -20.45
N THR A 54 9.87 -18.12 -19.77
CA THR A 54 8.40 -18.13 -19.82
C THR A 54 7.77 -16.82 -19.34
N LEU A 55 8.48 -16.03 -18.52
CA LEU A 55 8.13 -14.67 -18.10
C LEU A 55 9.40 -13.81 -17.99
N PRO A 56 9.93 -13.26 -19.10
CA PRO A 56 11.29 -12.72 -19.15
C PRO A 56 11.51 -11.51 -18.22
N ALA A 57 10.48 -10.69 -18.01
CA ALA A 57 10.59 -9.51 -17.18
C ALA A 57 10.42 -9.77 -15.68
N LEU A 58 9.93 -10.96 -15.28
CA LEU A 58 9.75 -11.28 -13.86
C LEU A 58 11.09 -11.38 -13.12
N GLN A 59 12.10 -11.97 -13.75
CA GLN A 59 13.45 -12.02 -13.20
C GLN A 59 14.03 -10.62 -12.97
N ALA A 60 13.92 -9.75 -13.99
CA ALA A 60 14.37 -8.37 -13.88
C ALA A 60 13.60 -7.62 -12.77
N SER A 61 12.28 -7.82 -12.66
CA SER A 61 11.44 -7.21 -11.62
C SER A 61 11.95 -7.54 -10.21
N ILE A 62 12.36 -8.79 -9.95
CA ILE A 62 12.97 -9.18 -8.67
C ILE A 62 14.28 -8.40 -8.44
N GLY A 63 15.11 -8.27 -9.49
CA GLY A 63 16.31 -7.45 -9.43
C GLY A 63 16.01 -5.98 -9.09
N PHE A 64 15.02 -5.38 -9.76
CA PHE A 64 14.56 -4.01 -9.46
C PHE A 64 13.98 -3.88 -8.05
N ALA A 65 13.32 -4.90 -7.52
CA ALA A 65 12.84 -4.92 -6.15
C ALA A 65 13.97 -4.89 -5.12
N ILE A 66 15.05 -5.62 -5.39
CA ILE A 66 16.26 -5.57 -4.57
C ILE A 66 16.94 -4.19 -4.69
N LEU A 67 17.00 -3.59 -5.89
CA LEU A 67 17.52 -2.22 -6.04
C LEU A 67 16.68 -1.20 -5.27
N ALA A 68 15.36 -1.34 -5.29
CA ALA A 68 14.45 -0.47 -4.56
C ALA A 68 14.71 -0.56 -3.04
N PHE A 69 14.90 -1.78 -2.51
CA PHE A 69 15.31 -1.99 -1.12
C PHE A 69 16.65 -1.33 -0.79
N VAL A 70 17.69 -1.65 -1.55
CA VAL A 70 19.03 -1.10 -1.33
C VAL A 70 18.99 0.42 -1.43
N GLY A 71 18.34 0.97 -2.45
CA GLY A 71 18.24 2.40 -2.65
C GLY A 71 17.45 3.09 -1.53
N GLY A 72 16.37 2.50 -1.01
CA GLY A 72 15.64 3.01 0.15
C GLY A 72 16.53 3.13 1.40
N VAL A 73 17.39 2.14 1.64
CA VAL A 73 18.39 2.14 2.72
C VAL A 73 19.49 3.19 2.55
N TRP A 74 19.84 3.53 1.30
CA TRP A 74 20.99 4.38 1.00
C TRP A 74 20.62 5.83 0.67
N VAL A 75 19.36 6.10 0.28
CA VAL A 75 18.92 7.43 -0.11
C VAL A 75 18.70 8.32 1.11
N VAL A 76 18.07 7.80 2.16
CA VAL A 76 17.74 8.55 3.37
C VAL A 76 18.95 9.23 4.01
N PRO A 77 20.06 8.53 4.34
CA PRO A 77 21.17 9.17 5.04
C PRO A 77 22.01 10.06 4.11
N ARG A 78 21.80 10.00 2.79
CA ARG A 78 22.42 10.92 1.81
C ARG A 78 21.68 12.24 1.66
N VAL A 79 20.36 12.25 1.84
CA VAL A 79 19.54 13.44 1.59
C VAL A 79 18.97 14.05 2.88
N GLY A 80 18.98 13.31 4.00
CA GLY A 80 18.35 13.75 5.25
C GLY A 80 18.84 15.11 5.74
N GLU A 81 20.14 15.39 5.66
CA GLU A 81 20.71 16.68 6.06
C GLU A 81 20.16 17.83 5.21
N ALA A 82 20.14 17.67 3.88
CA ALA A 82 19.61 18.68 2.97
C ALA A 82 18.11 18.95 3.19
N PHE A 83 17.32 17.96 3.63
CA PHE A 83 15.91 18.14 3.97
C PHE A 83 15.76 18.95 5.27
N VAL A 84 16.55 18.63 6.29
CA VAL A 84 16.56 19.37 7.55
C VAL A 84 16.99 20.82 7.35
N ASP A 85 18.01 21.06 6.54
CA ASP A 85 18.52 22.41 6.22
C ASP A 85 17.49 23.26 5.48
N LYS A 86 16.64 22.63 4.66
CA LYS A 86 15.52 23.28 3.97
C LYS A 86 14.27 23.45 4.83
N GLY A 87 14.31 23.01 6.10
CA GLY A 87 13.18 23.11 7.03
C GLY A 87 12.17 21.98 6.91
N LEU A 88 12.41 20.95 6.08
CA LEU A 88 11.61 19.73 6.02
C LEU A 88 12.02 18.80 7.17
N ARG A 89 11.56 19.13 8.36
CA ARG A 89 11.91 18.45 9.61
C ARG A 89 10.75 18.43 10.60
N GLY A 90 10.63 17.32 11.32
CA GLY A 90 9.68 17.11 12.41
C GLY A 90 10.39 16.77 13.71
N ARG A 91 9.65 16.81 14.81
CA ARG A 91 10.07 16.23 16.09
C ARG A 91 9.15 15.06 16.41
N ASP A 92 9.73 14.01 16.98
CA ASP A 92 8.96 12.87 17.44
C ASP A 92 8.13 13.26 18.68
N LEU A 93 6.81 13.26 18.52
CA LEU A 93 5.86 13.68 19.55
C LEU A 93 5.72 12.66 20.67
N LEU A 94 6.14 11.41 20.44
CA LEU A 94 5.98 10.27 21.34
C LEU A 94 7.31 9.88 21.99
N LYS A 95 8.18 10.86 22.21
CA LYS A 95 9.51 10.70 22.82
C LYS A 95 9.73 11.75 23.90
N PRO A 96 10.69 11.51 24.82
CA PRO A 96 11.11 12.52 25.78
C PRO A 96 11.47 13.85 25.09
N GLY A 97 10.96 14.95 25.63
CA GLY A 97 11.13 16.28 25.06
C GLY A 97 10.13 16.66 23.96
N GLY A 98 9.39 15.70 23.39
CA GLY A 98 8.29 15.91 22.45
C GLY A 98 8.48 17.09 21.49
N ARG A 99 7.57 18.07 21.54
CA ARG A 99 7.64 19.29 20.71
C ARG A 99 8.69 20.29 21.15
N GLU A 100 9.12 20.27 22.40
CA GLU A 100 9.82 21.38 23.05
C GLU A 100 11.33 21.25 22.99
N SER A 101 11.87 20.04 23.18
CA SER A 101 13.31 19.78 23.22
C SER A 101 13.78 18.56 22.43
N GLY A 102 12.87 17.81 21.78
CA GLY A 102 13.22 16.65 20.94
C GLY A 102 14.14 17.02 19.76
N PRO A 103 15.01 16.10 19.31
CA PRO A 103 15.89 16.33 18.17
C PRO A 103 15.09 16.46 16.87
N TRP A 104 15.65 17.19 15.91
CA TRP A 104 15.08 17.27 14.56
C TRP A 104 15.29 15.96 13.81
N ILE A 105 14.22 15.46 13.20
CA ILE A 105 14.20 14.30 12.31
C ILE A 105 13.78 14.79 10.92
N PRO A 106 14.47 14.37 9.84
CA PRO A 106 14.07 14.74 8.48
C PRO A 106 12.65 14.25 8.16
N GLU A 107 11.83 15.15 7.63
CA GLU A 107 10.43 14.93 7.24
C GLU A 107 10.31 14.81 5.71
N SER A 108 9.18 14.29 5.22
CA SER A 108 8.91 14.16 3.77
C SER A 108 9.94 13.30 3.03
N LEU A 109 10.58 12.35 3.72
CA LEU A 109 11.52 11.41 3.09
C LEU A 109 10.83 10.33 2.24
N GLY A 110 9.49 10.35 2.19
CA GLY A 110 8.72 9.68 1.16
C GLY A 110 9.04 10.19 -0.25
N LEU A 111 9.35 11.48 -0.42
CA LEU A 111 9.70 12.06 -1.74
C LEU A 111 10.93 11.40 -2.40
N PRO A 112 12.11 11.30 -1.75
CA PRO A 112 13.26 10.64 -2.35
C PRO A 112 13.02 9.14 -2.57
N CYS A 113 12.27 8.48 -1.69
CA CYS A 113 11.90 7.07 -1.86
C CYS A 113 11.00 6.86 -3.08
N ALA A 114 9.94 7.66 -3.21
CA ALA A 114 9.03 7.64 -4.35
C ALA A 114 9.77 8.01 -5.66
N SER A 115 10.65 9.01 -5.63
CA SER A 115 11.45 9.41 -6.80
C SER A 115 12.35 8.27 -7.29
N LEU A 116 13.03 7.59 -6.36
CA LEU A 116 13.84 6.40 -6.68
C LEU A 116 12.97 5.30 -7.27
N TYR A 117 11.84 4.97 -6.63
CA TYR A 117 10.92 3.95 -7.12
C TYR A 117 10.43 4.26 -8.54
N ILE A 118 9.98 5.50 -8.80
CA ILE A 118 9.50 5.92 -10.12
C ILE A 118 10.62 5.81 -11.15
N ALA A 119 11.84 6.24 -10.83
CA ALA A 119 12.99 6.11 -11.73
C ALA A 119 13.30 4.65 -12.06
N LEU A 120 13.29 3.76 -11.05
CA LEU A 120 13.46 2.32 -11.25
C LEU A 120 12.36 1.74 -12.15
N MET A 121 11.11 2.13 -11.94
CA MET A 121 10.00 1.68 -12.79
C MET A 121 10.07 2.24 -14.21
N MET A 122 10.62 3.44 -14.43
CA MET A 122 10.89 3.94 -15.77
C MET A 122 11.98 3.11 -16.47
N LEU A 123 13.05 2.76 -15.75
CA LEU A 123 14.12 1.89 -16.26
C LEU A 123 13.62 0.46 -16.54
N PHE A 124 12.57 0.01 -15.85
CA PHE A 124 11.96 -1.30 -16.06
C PHE A 124 11.08 -1.38 -17.32
N ILE A 125 10.64 -0.26 -17.92
CA ILE A 125 9.73 -0.23 -19.07
C ILE A 125 10.13 -1.20 -20.21
N PRO A 126 11.41 -1.30 -20.64
CA PRO A 126 11.77 -2.15 -21.77
C PRO A 126 11.65 -3.66 -21.50
N PHE A 127 11.65 -4.10 -20.23
CA PHE A 127 11.78 -5.51 -19.88
C PHE A 127 10.57 -6.36 -20.25
N PRO A 128 9.31 -5.97 -19.95
CA PRO A 128 8.12 -6.69 -20.42
C PRO A 128 8.07 -6.90 -21.94
N PHE A 129 8.70 -6.00 -22.70
CA PHE A 129 8.70 -6.00 -24.17
C PHE A 129 9.99 -6.56 -24.77
N SER A 130 10.88 -7.12 -23.96
CA SER A 130 12.24 -7.52 -24.37
C SER A 130 12.28 -8.57 -25.48
N HIS A 131 11.29 -9.47 -25.55
CA HIS A 131 11.18 -10.48 -26.59
C HIS A 131 11.00 -9.88 -28.00
N LEU A 132 10.38 -8.70 -28.11
CA LEU A 132 10.15 -8.01 -29.39
C LEU A 132 11.41 -7.39 -29.98
N PHE A 133 12.45 -7.21 -29.15
CA PHE A 133 13.75 -6.72 -29.61
C PHE A 133 14.63 -7.84 -30.19
N GLN A 134 14.25 -9.12 -30.03
CA GLN A 134 14.90 -10.23 -30.70
C GLN A 134 14.41 -10.25 -32.15
N GLY A 135 15.21 -9.70 -33.07
CA GLY A 135 14.83 -9.59 -34.49
C GLY A 135 14.38 -10.94 -35.07
N GLY A 136 13.21 -10.96 -35.74
CA GLY A 136 12.68 -12.15 -36.40
C GLY A 136 11.19 -12.42 -36.19
N THR A 137 10.53 -11.74 -35.25
CA THR A 137 9.08 -11.88 -35.03
C THR A 137 8.27 -10.78 -35.73
N LEU A 138 7.22 -11.15 -36.47
CA LEU A 138 6.20 -10.26 -37.04
C LEU A 138 5.15 -9.85 -35.99
N GLU A 139 5.51 -9.85 -34.71
CA GLU A 139 4.58 -9.58 -33.62
C GLU A 139 4.23 -8.08 -33.56
N VAL A 140 2.94 -7.78 -33.43
CA VAL A 140 2.46 -6.42 -33.26
C VAL A 140 2.85 -5.94 -31.86
N PHE A 141 3.42 -4.74 -31.77
CA PHE A 141 3.81 -4.16 -30.48
C PHE A 141 2.59 -4.03 -29.53
N PRO A 142 2.66 -4.52 -28.28
CA PRO A 142 1.58 -4.52 -27.31
C PRO A 142 1.35 -3.11 -26.73
N GLN A 143 0.72 -2.26 -27.53
CA GLN A 143 0.49 -0.85 -27.20
C GLN A 143 -0.42 -0.69 -25.98
N ARG A 144 -1.37 -1.61 -25.76
CA ARG A 144 -2.30 -1.55 -24.63
C ARG A 144 -1.56 -1.64 -23.30
N GLU A 145 -0.65 -2.59 -23.17
CA GLU A 145 0.11 -2.92 -21.97
C GLU A 145 1.08 -1.79 -21.64
N LEU A 146 1.76 -1.24 -22.67
CA LEU A 146 2.58 -0.04 -22.50
C LEU A 146 1.73 1.16 -22.02
N THR A 147 0.53 1.35 -22.58
CA THR A 147 -0.36 2.46 -22.21
C THR A 147 -0.86 2.34 -20.77
N LEU A 148 -1.25 1.12 -20.34
CA LEU A 148 -1.62 0.81 -18.96
C LEU A 148 -0.46 1.12 -17.99
N TYR A 149 0.75 0.70 -18.34
CA TYR A 149 1.95 0.92 -17.53
C TYR A 149 2.30 2.41 -17.40
N LEU A 150 2.37 3.13 -18.53
CA LEU A 150 2.72 4.56 -18.56
C LEU A 150 1.67 5.43 -17.85
N SER A 151 0.38 5.11 -17.98
CA SER A 151 -0.68 5.82 -17.26
C SER A 151 -0.59 5.65 -15.75
N SER A 152 -0.25 4.45 -15.29
CA SER A 152 -0.02 4.15 -13.87
C SER A 152 1.17 4.95 -13.33
N LEU A 153 2.26 5.01 -14.09
CA LEU A 153 3.42 5.83 -13.75
C LEU A 153 3.12 7.33 -13.73
N LEU A 154 2.34 7.82 -14.69
CA LEU A 154 1.95 9.22 -14.73
C LEU A 154 1.09 9.58 -13.51
N SER A 155 0.11 8.75 -13.17
CA SER A 155 -0.68 8.92 -11.95
C SER A 155 0.17 8.90 -10.68
N LEU A 156 1.15 8.00 -10.59
CA LEU A 156 2.11 7.94 -9.48
C LEU A 156 2.98 9.19 -9.35
N LEU A 157 3.50 9.68 -10.48
CA LEU A 157 4.29 10.91 -10.53
C LEU A 157 3.43 12.11 -10.07
N THR A 158 2.20 12.22 -10.57
CA THR A 158 1.28 13.29 -10.15
C THR A 158 0.93 13.19 -8.67
N ALA A 159 0.63 12.00 -8.15
CA ALA A 159 0.33 11.81 -6.73
C ALA A 159 1.53 12.15 -5.84
N THR A 160 2.74 11.75 -6.23
CA THR A 160 3.98 12.06 -5.51
C THR A 160 4.24 13.57 -5.48
N LEU A 161 4.09 14.24 -6.63
CA LEU A 161 4.26 15.69 -6.72
C LEU A 161 3.23 16.43 -5.85
N LEU A 162 1.94 16.08 -5.97
CA LEU A 162 0.90 16.77 -5.20
C LEU A 162 0.97 16.45 -3.70
N GLY A 163 1.37 15.24 -3.32
CA GLY A 163 1.65 14.88 -1.93
C GLY A 163 2.81 15.68 -1.34
N PHE A 164 3.85 15.93 -2.14
CA PHE A 164 4.95 16.80 -1.71
C PHE A 164 4.54 18.27 -1.61
N ILE A 165 3.66 18.74 -2.49
CA ILE A 165 3.05 20.06 -2.37
C ILE A 165 2.21 20.15 -1.08
N ASP A 166 1.48 19.10 -0.70
CA ASP A 166 0.75 19.03 0.58
C ASP A 166 1.71 19.17 1.78
N ASP A 167 2.81 18.41 1.78
CA ASP A 167 3.86 18.50 2.80
C ASP A 167 4.48 19.90 2.91
N LEU A 168 4.71 20.58 1.78
CA LEU A 168 5.33 21.92 1.76
C LEU A 168 4.38 23.02 2.26
N PHE A 169 3.09 22.93 1.95
CA PHE A 169 2.14 24.02 2.18
C PHE A 169 1.16 23.75 3.32
N ASP A 170 1.19 22.57 3.96
CA ASP A 170 0.24 22.15 5.01
C ASP A 170 -1.21 22.43 4.58
N ILE A 171 -1.61 21.81 3.46
CA ILE A 171 -2.86 22.15 2.79
C ILE A 171 -4.06 21.80 3.69
N ARG A 172 -5.06 22.68 3.74
CA ARG A 172 -6.28 22.43 4.53
C ARG A 172 -7.03 21.21 4.00
N TRP A 173 -7.62 20.41 4.89
CA TRP A 173 -8.32 19.15 4.59
C TRP A 173 -9.29 19.21 3.38
N ARG A 174 -10.05 20.31 3.23
CA ARG A 174 -11.00 20.50 2.12
C ARG A 174 -10.35 20.53 0.73
N HIS A 175 -9.06 20.89 0.68
CA HIS A 175 -8.24 20.91 -0.52
C HIS A 175 -7.35 19.66 -0.64
N LYS A 176 -7.28 18.81 0.39
CA LYS A 176 -6.62 17.49 0.32
C LYS A 176 -7.46 16.47 -0.46
N LEU A 177 -8.78 16.49 -0.31
CA LEU A 177 -9.68 15.54 -0.99
C LEU A 177 -9.57 15.55 -2.54
N PRO A 178 -9.44 16.70 -3.23
CA PRO A 178 -9.27 16.72 -4.68
C PRO A 178 -7.90 16.23 -5.18
N ILE A 179 -6.86 16.17 -4.34
CA ILE A 179 -5.50 15.83 -4.78
C ILE A 179 -5.44 14.43 -5.42
N PRO A 180 -5.92 13.36 -4.78
CA PRO A 180 -5.91 12.02 -5.37
C PRO A 180 -6.82 11.90 -6.59
N ILE A 181 -7.91 12.67 -6.63
CA ILE A 181 -8.85 12.70 -7.77
C ILE A 181 -8.13 13.18 -9.02
N VAL A 182 -7.39 14.29 -8.92
CA VAL A 182 -6.61 14.83 -10.05
C VAL A 182 -5.51 13.86 -10.45
N ALA A 183 -4.80 13.27 -9.49
CA ALA A 183 -3.72 12.33 -9.77
C ALA A 183 -4.21 11.02 -10.42
N ALA A 184 -5.47 10.63 -10.22
CA ALA A 184 -6.04 9.41 -10.80
C ALA A 184 -6.46 9.56 -12.27
N VAL A 185 -6.63 10.79 -12.77
CA VAL A 185 -7.16 11.06 -14.13
C VAL A 185 -6.44 10.28 -15.24
N PRO A 186 -5.09 10.20 -15.30
CA PRO A 186 -4.41 9.41 -16.33
C PRO A 186 -4.82 7.94 -16.36
N THR A 187 -4.83 7.29 -15.19
CA THR A 187 -5.20 5.87 -15.05
C THR A 187 -6.64 5.64 -15.51
N LEU A 188 -7.58 6.52 -15.14
CA LEU A 188 -8.99 6.38 -15.50
C LEU A 188 -9.27 6.63 -16.98
N LEU A 189 -8.61 7.63 -17.58
CA LEU A 189 -8.74 7.89 -19.01
C LEU A 189 -8.23 6.70 -19.83
N VAL A 190 -7.12 6.10 -19.40
CA VAL A 190 -6.59 4.91 -20.04
C VAL A 190 -7.52 3.72 -19.83
N TYR A 191 -8.04 3.50 -18.61
CA TYR A 191 -9.05 2.47 -18.34
C TYR A 191 -10.24 2.57 -19.30
N TYR A 192 -10.74 3.78 -19.55
CA TYR A 192 -11.77 4.01 -20.56
C TYR A 192 -11.30 3.68 -21.98
N SER A 193 -10.14 4.20 -22.40
CA SER A 193 -9.64 4.09 -23.77
C SER A 193 -9.36 2.64 -24.21
N VAL A 194 -8.97 1.77 -23.26
CA VAL A 194 -8.68 0.36 -23.54
C VAL A 194 -9.91 -0.55 -23.42
N GLY A 195 -11.10 0.03 -23.22
CA GLY A 195 -12.36 -0.72 -23.12
C GLY A 195 -12.63 -1.32 -21.75
N GLY A 196 -12.20 -0.67 -20.66
CA GLY A 196 -12.39 -1.13 -19.29
C GLY A 196 -13.85 -1.42 -18.94
N VAL A 197 -14.10 -2.61 -18.39
CA VAL A 197 -15.45 -3.10 -18.07
C VAL A 197 -16.06 -2.30 -16.90
N THR A 198 -17.29 -1.83 -17.06
CA THR A 198 -18.05 -1.11 -16.00
C THR A 198 -19.20 -1.93 -15.43
N ASN A 199 -19.32 -3.19 -15.88
CA ASN A 199 -20.29 -4.14 -15.37
C ASN A 199 -19.80 -4.72 -14.04
N VAL A 200 -20.69 -4.77 -13.06
CA VAL A 200 -20.42 -5.32 -11.74
C VAL A 200 -21.32 -6.52 -11.50
N VAL A 201 -20.72 -7.64 -11.11
CA VAL A 201 -21.44 -8.81 -10.61
C VAL A 201 -21.95 -8.51 -9.19
N LEU A 202 -23.26 -8.61 -8.99
CA LEU A 202 -23.88 -8.46 -7.68
C LEU A 202 -23.77 -9.75 -6.86
N PRO A 203 -23.58 -9.68 -5.52
CA PRO A 203 -23.72 -10.85 -4.67
C PRO A 203 -25.14 -11.44 -4.80
N MET A 204 -25.27 -12.77 -4.74
CA MET A 204 -26.57 -13.45 -4.85
C MET A 204 -27.59 -12.96 -3.81
N SER A 205 -27.12 -12.63 -2.61
CA SER A 205 -27.96 -12.07 -1.55
C SER A 205 -28.53 -10.69 -1.87
N VAL A 206 -27.93 -9.91 -2.78
CA VAL A 206 -28.43 -8.60 -3.22
C VAL A 206 -29.22 -8.75 -4.51
N ALA A 207 -28.74 -9.57 -5.44
CA ALA A 207 -29.45 -9.88 -6.69
C ALA A 207 -30.86 -10.46 -6.41
N GLY A 208 -31.01 -11.26 -5.35
CA GLY A 208 -32.30 -11.79 -4.92
C GLY A 208 -33.32 -10.75 -4.44
N TRP A 209 -32.86 -9.60 -3.90
CA TRP A 209 -33.73 -8.48 -3.49
C TRP A 209 -34.09 -7.60 -4.68
N VAL A 210 -33.23 -7.55 -5.69
CA VAL A 210 -33.39 -6.71 -6.87
C VAL A 210 -33.62 -7.57 -8.12
N LYS A 211 -34.66 -8.42 -8.08
CA LYS A 211 -35.02 -9.36 -9.16
C LYS A 211 -35.18 -8.70 -10.54
N SER A 212 -35.43 -7.39 -10.60
CA SER A 212 -35.60 -6.63 -11.84
C SER A 212 -34.29 -6.18 -12.51
N VAL A 213 -33.16 -6.24 -11.81
CA VAL A 213 -31.89 -5.61 -12.27
C VAL A 213 -30.88 -6.62 -12.83
N GLY A 214 -31.16 -7.92 -12.72
CA GLY A 214 -30.26 -8.98 -13.20
C GLY A 214 -28.99 -9.12 -12.34
N GLU A 215 -28.21 -10.17 -12.61
CA GLU A 215 -27.00 -10.49 -11.84
C GLU A 215 -25.77 -9.66 -12.26
N LEU A 216 -25.79 -9.14 -13.50
CA LEU A 216 -24.76 -8.30 -14.08
C LEU A 216 -25.31 -6.88 -14.27
N VAL A 217 -24.76 -5.91 -13.55
CA VAL A 217 -25.26 -4.53 -13.57
C VAL A 217 -24.25 -3.60 -14.23
N GLY A 218 -24.65 -3.00 -15.35
CA GLY A 218 -23.87 -1.95 -16.03
C GLY A 218 -23.99 -0.63 -15.29
N LEU A 219 -22.98 -0.31 -14.46
CA LEU A 219 -22.98 0.93 -13.68
C LEU A 219 -22.57 2.17 -14.50
N GLY A 220 -21.91 1.97 -15.64
CA GLY A 220 -21.53 3.05 -16.55
C GLY A 220 -20.73 4.16 -15.83
N PRO A 221 -21.15 5.44 -15.92
CA PRO A 221 -20.47 6.57 -15.26
C PRO A 221 -20.34 6.44 -13.73
N ILE A 222 -21.28 5.76 -13.06
CA ILE A 222 -21.23 5.55 -11.61
C ILE A 222 -20.01 4.69 -11.23
N TYR A 223 -19.61 3.76 -12.10
CA TYR A 223 -18.39 2.98 -11.87
C TYR A 223 -17.14 3.86 -11.88
N TYR A 224 -17.07 4.88 -12.74
CA TYR A 224 -15.96 5.83 -12.76
C TYR A 224 -15.90 6.69 -11.50
N ILE A 225 -17.04 7.02 -10.88
CA ILE A 225 -17.06 7.68 -9.57
C ILE A 225 -16.38 6.78 -8.53
N TYR A 226 -16.70 5.48 -8.52
CA TYR A 226 -16.01 4.52 -7.66
C TYR A 226 -14.50 4.45 -7.94
N LEU A 227 -14.09 4.39 -9.21
CA LEU A 227 -12.67 4.35 -9.58
C LEU A 227 -11.90 5.64 -9.19
N VAL A 228 -12.55 6.81 -9.20
CA VAL A 228 -11.97 8.08 -8.70
C VAL A 228 -11.86 8.07 -7.17
N LEU A 229 -12.86 7.53 -6.48
CA LEU A 229 -12.89 7.50 -5.01
C LEU A 229 -11.90 6.48 -4.42
N LEU A 230 -11.53 5.43 -5.17
CA LEU A 230 -10.56 4.43 -4.71
C LEU A 230 -9.18 5.02 -4.34
N PRO A 231 -8.47 5.77 -5.20
CA PRO A 231 -7.22 6.43 -4.84
C PRO A 231 -7.43 7.48 -3.75
N THR A 232 -8.55 8.19 -3.77
CA THR A 232 -8.90 9.13 -2.68
C THR A 232 -9.00 8.42 -1.33
N PHE A 233 -9.62 7.24 -1.29
CA PHE A 233 -9.73 6.45 -0.07
C PHE A 233 -8.39 5.87 0.35
N THR A 234 -7.65 5.22 -0.54
CA THR A 234 -6.39 4.54 -0.18
C THR A 234 -5.31 5.49 0.32
N THR A 235 -5.13 6.67 -0.31
CA THR A 235 -4.12 7.64 0.14
C THR A 235 -4.48 8.24 1.49
N ASN A 236 -5.72 8.69 1.66
CA ASN A 236 -6.17 9.33 2.90
C ASN A 236 -6.27 8.33 4.05
N SER A 237 -6.68 7.08 3.77
CA SER A 237 -6.87 6.07 4.81
C SER A 237 -5.56 5.58 5.43
N ILE A 238 -4.48 5.47 4.63
CA ILE A 238 -3.12 5.29 5.14
C ILE A 238 -2.71 6.52 5.96
N ASN A 239 -2.97 7.72 5.43
CA ASN A 239 -2.54 8.97 6.10
C ASN A 239 -3.22 9.22 7.45
N ILE A 240 -4.48 8.81 7.63
CA ILE A 240 -5.16 8.94 8.93
C ILE A 240 -4.88 7.79 9.91
N LEU A 241 -4.21 6.72 9.46
CA LEU A 241 -3.71 5.63 10.29
C LEU A 241 -2.20 5.80 10.48
N ALA A 242 -1.82 6.87 11.15
CA ALA A 242 -0.45 7.39 11.21
C ALA A 242 -0.10 7.90 12.62
N GLY A 243 1.17 8.27 12.83
CA GLY A 243 1.61 9.00 14.02
C GLY A 243 2.26 8.15 15.11
N ILE A 244 2.63 6.91 14.83
CA ILE A 244 3.58 6.12 15.61
C ILE A 244 4.69 5.60 14.69
N ASN A 245 5.92 5.54 15.18
CA ASN A 245 7.10 5.19 14.41
C ASN A 245 6.95 3.85 13.66
N GLY A 246 6.97 3.92 12.33
CA GLY A 246 6.91 2.76 11.44
C GLY A 246 5.54 2.44 10.85
N VAL A 247 4.44 2.99 11.35
CA VAL A 247 3.09 2.47 11.05
C VAL A 247 2.65 2.73 9.60
N GLU A 248 2.96 3.89 9.04
CA GLU A 248 2.60 4.29 7.68
C GLU A 248 3.31 3.38 6.66
N VAL A 249 4.58 3.10 6.90
CA VAL A 249 5.41 2.27 6.02
C VAL A 249 5.13 0.79 6.23
N LEU A 250 4.92 0.34 7.47
CA LEU A 250 4.63 -1.05 7.81
C LEU A 250 3.30 -1.50 7.20
N GLN A 251 2.23 -0.71 7.35
CA GLN A 251 0.93 -1.08 6.78
C GLN A 251 0.99 -1.13 5.25
N ALA A 252 1.67 -0.18 4.61
CA ALA A 252 1.88 -0.18 3.16
C ALA A 252 2.72 -1.39 2.72
N PHE A 253 3.76 -1.75 3.46
CA PHE A 253 4.57 -2.94 3.19
C PHE A 253 3.73 -4.22 3.24
N VAL A 254 2.92 -4.42 4.29
CA VAL A 254 2.06 -5.59 4.40
C VAL A 254 1.01 -5.62 3.29
N ILE A 255 0.39 -4.49 2.94
CA ILE A 255 -0.55 -4.41 1.81
C ILE A 255 0.14 -4.77 0.49
N ALA A 256 1.35 -4.26 0.23
CA ALA A 256 2.13 -4.61 -0.96
C ALA A 256 2.41 -6.11 -1.03
N LEU A 257 2.83 -6.73 0.09
CA LEU A 257 3.03 -8.17 0.18
C LEU A 257 1.73 -8.94 -0.06
N SER A 258 0.60 -8.48 0.46
CA SER A 258 -0.72 -9.10 0.21
C SER A 258 -1.12 -9.03 -1.26
N VAL A 259 -0.86 -7.91 -1.94
CA VAL A 259 -1.10 -7.80 -3.40
C VAL A 259 -0.15 -8.71 -4.17
N ILE A 260 1.15 -8.76 -3.83
CA ILE A 260 2.11 -9.71 -4.42
C ILE A 260 1.62 -11.14 -4.26
N LEU A 261 1.25 -11.53 -3.05
CA LEU A 261 0.75 -12.89 -2.77
C LEU A 261 -0.50 -13.18 -3.59
N ASN A 262 -1.44 -12.23 -3.69
CA ASN A 262 -2.60 -12.35 -4.56
C ASN A 262 -2.19 -12.56 -6.03
N ASP A 263 -1.29 -11.73 -6.57
CA ASP A 263 -0.86 -11.81 -7.96
C ASP A 263 -0.18 -13.14 -8.30
N LEU A 264 0.67 -13.64 -7.38
CA LEU A 264 1.35 -14.92 -7.54
C LEU A 264 0.37 -16.11 -7.68
N LEU A 265 -0.84 -16.03 -7.13
CA LEU A 265 -1.86 -17.08 -7.29
C LEU A 265 -2.35 -17.21 -8.75
N TYR A 266 -2.25 -16.14 -9.55
CA TYR A 266 -2.69 -16.12 -10.94
C TYR A 266 -1.62 -16.56 -11.93
N LEU A 267 -0.34 -16.57 -11.53
CA LEU A 267 0.76 -16.78 -12.47
C LEU A 267 1.06 -18.27 -12.74
N PRO A 268 1.43 -18.62 -13.98
CA PRO A 268 1.83 -19.97 -14.39
C PRO A 268 3.31 -20.28 -14.07
N ILE A 269 3.72 -20.11 -12.82
CA ILE A 269 5.13 -20.24 -12.39
C ILE A 269 5.38 -21.40 -11.42
N TRP A 270 4.34 -22.11 -11.03
CA TRP A 270 4.40 -23.08 -9.94
C TRP A 270 4.77 -24.46 -10.45
N SER A 271 5.70 -25.11 -9.73
CA SER A 271 6.14 -26.47 -10.09
C SER A 271 5.00 -27.49 -9.94
N PRO A 272 4.92 -28.51 -10.81
CA PRO A 272 3.91 -29.57 -10.68
C PRO A 272 3.94 -30.25 -9.31
N THR A 273 5.13 -30.46 -8.72
CA THR A 273 5.29 -31.03 -7.38
C THR A 273 4.60 -30.21 -6.30
N LEU A 274 4.73 -28.88 -6.34
CA LEU A 274 4.05 -28.00 -5.39
C LEU A 274 2.53 -28.03 -5.58
N LEU A 275 2.06 -28.02 -6.83
CA LEU A 275 0.63 -28.05 -7.14
C LEU A 275 -0.02 -29.36 -6.68
N THR A 276 0.64 -30.50 -6.88
CA THR A 276 0.20 -31.79 -6.35
C THR A 276 0.23 -31.82 -4.82
N TRP A 277 1.24 -31.22 -4.18
CA TRP A 277 1.31 -31.14 -2.71
C TRP A 277 0.19 -30.28 -2.12
N LEU A 278 -0.22 -29.22 -2.80
CA LEU A 278 -1.34 -28.34 -2.42
C LEU A 278 -2.72 -28.93 -2.74
N ASP A 279 -2.78 -30.17 -3.25
CA ASP A 279 -4.02 -30.84 -3.69
C ASP A 279 -4.85 -30.00 -4.68
N VAL A 280 -4.16 -29.22 -5.52
CA VAL A 280 -4.80 -28.55 -6.65
C VAL A 280 -4.95 -29.60 -7.75
N THR A 281 -6.17 -29.92 -8.17
CA THR A 281 -6.47 -30.92 -9.20
C THR A 281 -7.07 -30.26 -10.45
N GLY A 282 -6.63 -30.65 -11.65
CA GLY A 282 -7.25 -30.25 -12.93
C GLY A 282 -6.33 -29.51 -13.91
N LYS A 283 -6.89 -28.66 -14.78
CA LYS A 283 -6.16 -27.92 -15.84
C LYS A 283 -5.12 -26.94 -15.30
N GLY A 284 -5.29 -26.43 -14.08
CA GLY A 284 -4.31 -25.54 -13.44
C GLY A 284 -2.96 -26.22 -13.22
N VAL A 285 -2.98 -27.51 -12.88
CA VAL A 285 -1.79 -28.32 -12.60
C VAL A 285 -0.91 -28.50 -13.83
N SER A 286 -1.53 -28.79 -14.98
CA SER A 286 -0.82 -29.02 -16.24
C SER A 286 -0.16 -27.75 -16.79
N GLU A 287 -0.61 -26.58 -16.35
CA GLU A 287 -0.14 -25.29 -16.88
C GLU A 287 0.57 -24.43 -15.82
N GLY A 288 0.92 -25.00 -14.66
CA GLY A 288 1.74 -24.35 -13.63
C GLY A 288 1.02 -23.29 -12.80
N ARG A 289 -0.32 -23.29 -12.74
CA ARG A 289 -1.14 -22.27 -12.05
C ARG A 289 -1.83 -22.83 -10.81
N LEU A 290 -1.99 -21.98 -9.79
CA LEU A 290 -2.79 -22.28 -8.59
C LEU A 290 -4.29 -22.08 -8.82
N LEU A 291 -4.66 -21.16 -9.69
CA LEU A 291 -6.05 -20.86 -10.03
C LEU A 291 -6.35 -21.33 -11.45
N GLU A 292 -7.20 -22.36 -11.57
CA GLU A 292 -7.48 -22.99 -12.87
C GLU A 292 -8.11 -22.02 -13.89
N TRP A 293 -8.91 -21.08 -13.40
CA TRP A 293 -9.63 -20.07 -14.18
C TRP A 293 -8.79 -18.84 -14.53
N ALA A 294 -7.57 -18.71 -13.97
CA ALA A 294 -6.67 -17.61 -14.32
C ALA A 294 -6.06 -17.87 -15.71
N LEU A 295 -6.60 -17.21 -16.73
CA LEU A 295 -6.21 -17.39 -18.13
C LEU A 295 -6.15 -16.05 -18.87
N GLY A 296 -5.33 -15.99 -19.93
CA GLY A 296 -5.23 -14.85 -20.83
C GLY A 296 -4.96 -13.52 -20.11
N GLU A 297 -5.74 -12.49 -20.45
CA GLU A 297 -5.53 -11.12 -19.96
C GLU A 297 -5.51 -10.97 -18.44
N VAL A 298 -6.17 -11.88 -17.71
CA VAL A 298 -6.17 -11.84 -16.24
C VAL A 298 -4.76 -12.10 -15.71
N VAL A 299 -4.03 -13.06 -16.32
CA VAL A 299 -2.64 -13.35 -15.96
C VAL A 299 -1.76 -12.14 -16.27
N ASP A 300 -1.91 -11.54 -17.44
CA ASP A 300 -1.12 -10.36 -17.86
C ASP A 300 -1.32 -9.16 -16.92
N ARG A 301 -2.57 -8.95 -16.47
CA ARG A 301 -2.94 -7.91 -15.51
C ARG A 301 -2.29 -8.12 -14.14
N HIS A 302 -2.33 -9.34 -13.60
CA HIS A 302 -1.67 -9.67 -12.34
C HIS A 302 -0.14 -9.65 -12.45
N LEU A 303 0.41 -10.04 -13.60
CA LEU A 303 1.83 -9.92 -13.90
C LEU A 303 2.29 -8.46 -13.93
N MET A 304 1.53 -7.58 -14.58
CA MET A 304 1.79 -6.14 -14.56
C MET A 304 1.71 -5.57 -13.15
N SER A 305 0.69 -5.95 -12.36
CA SER A 305 0.61 -5.56 -10.94
C SER A 305 1.86 -5.97 -10.16
N LEU A 306 2.33 -7.22 -10.35
CA LEU A 306 3.52 -7.74 -9.70
C LEU A 306 4.79 -6.94 -10.05
N TYR A 307 4.89 -6.42 -11.28
CA TYR A 307 5.99 -5.55 -11.70
C TYR A 307 6.08 -4.25 -10.90
N PHE A 308 4.94 -3.69 -10.45
CA PHE A 308 4.92 -2.53 -9.56
C PHE A 308 5.06 -2.93 -8.09
N MET A 309 4.36 -3.99 -7.67
CA MET A 309 4.28 -4.33 -6.25
C MET A 309 5.57 -4.94 -5.69
N GLY A 310 6.35 -5.67 -6.50
CA GLY A 310 7.68 -6.15 -6.09
C GLY A 310 8.62 -5.01 -5.67
N PRO A 311 8.92 -4.05 -6.56
CA PRO A 311 9.68 -2.85 -6.21
C PRO A 311 9.03 -1.99 -5.13
N MET A 312 7.70 -1.99 -5.00
CA MET A 312 7.00 -1.29 -3.91
C MET A 312 7.33 -1.92 -2.55
N ALA A 313 7.26 -3.25 -2.44
CA ALA A 313 7.67 -3.97 -1.23
C ALA A 313 9.16 -3.72 -0.92
N GLY A 314 10.01 -3.69 -1.95
CA GLY A 314 11.42 -3.34 -1.83
C GLY A 314 11.63 -1.95 -1.22
N ILE A 315 11.04 -0.89 -1.82
CA ILE A 315 11.21 0.48 -1.32
C ILE A 315 10.63 0.66 0.08
N CYS A 316 9.48 0.05 0.38
CA CYS A 316 8.89 0.07 1.72
C CYS A 316 9.83 -0.59 2.74
N ALA A 317 10.36 -1.78 2.46
CA ALA A 317 11.31 -2.45 3.35
C ALA A 317 12.60 -1.65 3.56
N GLY A 318 13.12 -1.04 2.48
CA GLY A 318 14.30 -0.18 2.54
C GLY A 318 14.07 1.08 3.37
N PHE A 319 12.91 1.72 3.22
CA PHE A 319 12.58 2.92 4.00
C PHE A 319 12.22 2.59 5.45
N LEU A 320 11.58 1.44 5.70
CA LEU A 320 11.28 0.95 7.05
C LEU A 320 12.55 0.76 7.88
N TRP A 321 13.70 0.45 7.27
CA TRP A 321 14.99 0.45 7.98
C TRP A 321 15.24 1.76 8.75
N HIS A 322 14.87 2.91 8.19
CA HIS A 322 15.05 4.22 8.82
C HIS A 322 13.84 4.68 9.63
N ASN A 323 12.63 4.34 9.19
CA ASN A 323 11.38 4.78 9.81
C ASN A 323 10.92 3.90 10.98
N TRP A 324 11.39 2.65 11.08
CA TRP A 324 11.11 1.78 12.22
C TRP A 324 11.53 2.44 13.54
N TYR A 325 10.89 2.06 14.64
CA TYR A 325 11.22 2.57 15.97
C TYR A 325 12.69 2.32 16.36
N PRO A 326 13.38 3.29 17.00
CA PRO A 326 13.05 4.72 17.00
C PRO A 326 13.30 5.30 15.60
N ALA A 327 12.37 6.13 15.11
CA ALA A 327 12.45 6.64 13.74
C ALA A 327 13.62 7.63 13.59
N ALA A 328 14.37 7.47 12.51
CA ALA A 328 15.44 8.38 12.07
C ALA A 328 15.04 9.18 10.82
N ALA A 329 13.82 8.97 10.32
CA ALA A 329 13.24 9.55 9.13
C ALA A 329 11.72 9.45 9.17
N PHE A 330 11.02 10.52 8.81
CA PHE A 330 9.57 10.51 8.67
C PHE A 330 9.12 10.49 7.19
N PRO A 331 8.05 9.74 6.87
CA PRO A 331 7.55 9.60 5.50
C PRO A 331 7.02 10.90 4.91
N GLY A 332 6.33 11.72 5.72
CA GLY A 332 5.45 12.78 5.27
C GLY A 332 4.19 12.27 4.55
N ASP A 333 3.28 13.18 4.23
CA ASP A 333 2.08 12.90 3.45
C ASP A 333 2.46 12.36 2.06
N THR A 334 3.61 12.81 1.50
CA THR A 334 4.13 12.35 0.21
C THR A 334 4.15 10.83 0.10
N PHE A 335 4.61 10.12 1.13
CA PHE A 335 4.66 8.66 1.11
C PHE A 335 3.26 8.05 1.07
N CYS A 336 2.31 8.56 1.86
CA CYS A 336 0.94 8.09 1.91
C CYS A 336 0.21 8.27 0.56
N TYR A 337 0.39 9.43 -0.09
CA TYR A 337 -0.14 9.67 -1.44
C TYR A 337 0.50 8.74 -2.48
N PHE A 338 1.82 8.56 -2.41
CA PHE A 338 2.58 7.68 -3.28
C PHE A 338 2.11 6.22 -3.18
N THR A 339 2.08 5.63 -1.98
CA THR A 339 1.71 4.23 -1.79
C THR A 339 0.23 3.98 -2.07
N GLY A 340 -0.67 4.86 -1.62
CA GLY A 340 -2.11 4.74 -1.89
C GLY A 340 -2.43 4.79 -3.38
N MET A 341 -1.78 5.71 -4.12
CA MET A 341 -1.92 5.77 -5.57
C MET A 341 -1.34 4.53 -6.25
N ALA A 342 -0.21 4.00 -5.79
CA ALA A 342 0.38 2.80 -6.38
C ALA A 342 -0.57 1.59 -6.29
N PHE A 343 -1.13 1.36 -5.11
CA PHE A 343 -2.11 0.30 -4.89
C PHE A 343 -3.36 0.48 -5.76
N SER A 344 -3.88 1.71 -5.83
CA SER A 344 -5.06 1.99 -6.64
C SER A 344 -4.78 1.83 -8.14
N ALA A 345 -3.65 2.31 -8.64
CA ALA A 345 -3.29 2.18 -10.05
C ALA A 345 -3.24 0.72 -10.49
N VAL A 346 -2.51 -0.13 -9.74
CA VAL A 346 -2.43 -1.56 -10.08
C VAL A 346 -3.76 -2.28 -9.95
N ALA A 347 -4.60 -1.91 -8.98
CA ALA A 347 -5.88 -2.57 -8.78
C ALA A 347 -6.97 -2.13 -9.77
N ILE A 348 -6.93 -0.88 -10.24
CA ILE A 348 -7.79 -0.37 -11.31
C ILE A 348 -7.41 -1.07 -12.61
N GLN A 349 -6.14 -0.99 -13.02
CA GLN A 349 -5.68 -1.59 -14.28
C GLN A 349 -5.69 -3.12 -14.23
N GLY A 350 -5.49 -3.70 -13.05
CA GLY A 350 -5.54 -5.14 -12.83
C GLY A 350 -6.96 -5.70 -12.63
N HIS A 351 -7.99 -4.85 -12.58
CA HIS A 351 -9.39 -5.23 -12.33
C HIS A 351 -9.65 -5.99 -11.02
N PHE A 352 -8.79 -5.82 -10.01
CA PHE A 352 -8.96 -6.44 -8.68
C PHE A 352 -9.21 -5.42 -7.56
N SER A 353 -9.72 -4.22 -7.88
CA SER A 353 -10.05 -3.16 -6.91
C SER A 353 -10.91 -3.63 -5.72
N LYS A 354 -11.84 -4.57 -5.93
CA LYS A 354 -12.61 -5.20 -4.85
C LYS A 354 -11.72 -5.98 -3.88
N THR A 355 -10.76 -6.75 -4.39
CA THR A 355 -9.77 -7.47 -3.58
C THR A 355 -8.86 -6.50 -2.84
N LEU A 356 -8.44 -5.41 -3.50
CA LEU A 356 -7.62 -4.38 -2.84
C LEU A 356 -8.33 -3.78 -1.62
N ILE A 357 -9.62 -3.44 -1.74
CA ILE A 357 -10.42 -2.90 -0.63
C ILE A 357 -10.47 -3.89 0.55
N LEU A 358 -10.48 -5.21 0.30
CA LEU A 358 -10.40 -6.20 1.38
C LEU A 358 -9.04 -6.16 2.10
N PHE A 359 -7.93 -5.92 1.39
CA PHE A 359 -6.63 -5.71 2.05
C PHE A 359 -6.59 -4.41 2.88
N PHE A 360 -7.50 -3.48 2.64
CA PHE A 360 -7.66 -2.24 3.41
C PHE A 360 -8.63 -2.38 4.60
N ILE A 361 -9.03 -3.59 5.04
CA ILE A 361 -9.94 -3.79 6.18
C ILE A 361 -9.55 -2.96 7.43
N PRO A 362 -8.29 -2.94 7.89
CA PRO A 362 -7.90 -2.13 9.06
C PRO A 362 -8.05 -0.63 8.82
N GLN A 363 -7.72 -0.16 7.62
CA GLN A 363 -7.87 1.24 7.20
C GLN A 363 -9.35 1.64 7.11
N ILE A 364 -10.20 0.75 6.60
CA ILE A 364 -11.67 0.91 6.58
C ILE A 364 -12.20 1.02 7.99
N PHE A 365 -11.78 0.13 8.90
CA PHE A 365 -12.17 0.18 10.29
C PHE A 365 -11.73 1.49 10.96
N ASN A 366 -10.47 1.90 10.77
CA ASN A 366 -9.95 3.16 11.31
C ASN A 366 -10.74 4.38 10.76
N PHE A 367 -11.04 4.38 9.46
CA PHE A 367 -11.82 5.44 8.81
C PHE A 367 -13.24 5.51 9.39
N ILE A 368 -13.96 4.40 9.46
CA ILE A 368 -15.32 4.34 10.01
C ILE A 368 -15.34 4.77 11.48
N LEU A 369 -14.39 4.28 12.28
CA LEU A 369 -14.26 4.68 13.68
C LEU A 369 -13.96 6.18 13.79
N SER A 370 -13.13 6.73 12.89
CA SER A 370 -12.77 8.15 12.85
C SER A 370 -13.89 9.06 12.36
N CYS A 371 -14.90 8.56 11.63
CA CYS A 371 -15.95 9.37 11.00
C CYS A 371 -16.63 10.38 11.94
N PRO A 372 -17.02 10.03 13.19
CA PRO A 372 -17.63 11.01 14.09
C PRO A 372 -16.72 12.21 14.36
N GLN A 373 -15.41 12.04 14.43
CA GLN A 373 -14.46 13.14 14.57
C GLN A 373 -14.24 13.87 13.24
N LEU A 374 -14.01 13.15 12.14
CA LEU A 374 -13.71 13.73 10.83
C LEU A 374 -14.87 14.59 10.28
N PHE A 375 -16.11 14.22 10.57
CA PHE A 375 -17.30 14.97 10.16
C PHE A 375 -17.84 15.93 11.22
N GLY A 376 -17.09 16.15 12.31
CA GLY A 376 -17.39 17.16 13.32
C GLY A 376 -18.57 16.84 14.25
N LEU A 377 -18.99 15.58 14.35
CA LEU A 377 -19.97 15.13 15.34
C LEU A 377 -19.36 15.05 16.74
N VAL A 378 -18.08 14.67 16.83
CA VAL A 378 -17.22 14.72 18.02
C VAL A 378 -16.10 15.72 17.72
N PRO A 379 -15.66 16.55 18.69
CA PRO A 379 -14.51 17.41 18.49
C PRO A 379 -13.29 16.61 18.01
N CYS A 380 -12.62 17.13 16.98
CA CYS A 380 -11.45 16.49 16.39
C CYS A 380 -10.22 17.33 16.71
N PRO A 381 -9.31 16.87 17.59
CA PRO A 381 -8.07 17.58 17.82
C PRO A 381 -7.19 17.53 16.57
N ARG A 382 -6.25 18.47 16.46
CA ARG A 382 -5.28 18.50 15.33
C ARG A 382 -4.46 17.21 15.27
N HIS A 383 -4.13 16.63 16.43
CA HIS A 383 -3.35 15.41 16.54
C HIS A 383 -4.14 14.37 17.34
N ARG A 384 -4.27 13.17 16.76
CA ARG A 384 -5.00 12.03 17.36
C ARG A 384 -4.06 10.87 17.73
N LEU A 385 -2.75 11.12 17.77
CA LEU A 385 -1.76 10.17 18.26
C LEU A 385 -1.96 9.89 19.76
N PRO A 386 -1.52 8.72 20.25
CA PRO A 386 -1.53 8.40 21.68
C PRO A 386 -0.84 9.46 22.56
N SER A 387 -1.11 9.45 23.86
CA SER A 387 -0.33 10.25 24.81
C SER A 387 0.87 9.46 25.31
N PHE A 388 2.05 10.09 25.34
CA PHE A 388 3.29 9.50 25.85
C PHE A 388 3.50 9.83 27.33
N ASP A 389 3.82 8.81 28.14
CA ASP A 389 4.21 8.96 29.53
C ASP A 389 5.74 8.86 29.68
N ASN A 390 6.37 9.94 30.13
CA ASN A 390 7.82 10.02 30.30
C ASN A 390 8.35 9.10 31.42
N ASP A 391 7.55 8.83 32.44
CA ASP A 391 8.00 8.06 33.60
C ASP A 391 8.01 6.55 33.32
N THR A 392 7.07 6.09 32.49
CA THR A 392 6.89 4.67 32.19
C THR A 392 7.36 4.24 30.79
N ASP A 393 7.64 5.20 29.88
CA ASP A 393 7.92 4.94 28.45
C ASP A 393 6.77 4.20 27.74
N LEU A 394 5.54 4.41 28.21
CA LEU A 394 4.31 3.81 27.66
C LEU A 394 3.45 4.82 26.91
N LEU A 395 2.71 4.30 25.92
CA LEU A 395 1.66 5.03 25.23
C LEU A 395 0.31 4.71 25.87
N HIS A 396 -0.45 5.75 26.17
CA HIS A 396 -1.81 5.69 26.69
C HIS A 396 -2.81 6.20 25.65
N PRO A 397 -4.09 5.76 25.71
CA PRO A 397 -5.13 6.35 24.88
C PRO A 397 -5.21 7.85 25.13
N SER A 398 -4.94 8.64 24.08
CA SER A 398 -5.19 10.07 24.08
C SER A 398 -6.70 10.34 24.15
N ARG A 399 -7.09 11.45 24.78
CA ARG A 399 -8.49 11.77 25.07
C ARG A 399 -8.87 13.16 24.59
N GLU A 400 -10.12 13.29 24.21
CA GLU A 400 -10.80 14.56 23.98
C GLU A 400 -11.71 14.86 25.17
N THR A 401 -11.62 16.07 25.72
CA THR A 401 -12.34 16.49 26.93
C THR A 401 -13.48 17.44 26.60
N PHE A 402 -14.59 17.31 27.32
CA PHE A 402 -15.74 18.18 27.19
C PHE A 402 -15.89 19.07 28.42
N ASP A 403 -15.78 20.39 28.23
CA ASP A 403 -16.00 21.37 29.32
C ASP A 403 -17.48 21.47 29.73
N GLN A 404 -18.38 21.12 28.80
CA GLN A 404 -19.83 21.15 28.96
C GLN A 404 -20.44 19.84 28.43
N PRO A 405 -21.68 19.49 28.84
CA PRO A 405 -22.35 18.30 28.33
C PRO A 405 -22.37 18.26 26.79
N PRO A 406 -21.90 17.18 26.15
CA PRO A 406 -21.90 17.11 24.70
C PRO A 406 -23.33 17.09 24.15
N PRO A 407 -23.55 17.54 22.91
CA PRO A 407 -24.86 17.48 22.27
C PRO A 407 -25.44 16.05 22.30
N ALA A 408 -26.77 15.93 22.37
CA ALA A 408 -27.44 14.63 22.51
C ALA A 408 -27.02 13.61 21.43
N LYS A 409 -26.85 14.05 20.17
CA LYS A 409 -26.38 13.18 19.07
C LYS A 409 -24.99 12.63 19.36
N THR A 410 -24.05 13.49 19.74
CA THR A 410 -22.68 13.12 20.12
C THR A 410 -22.69 12.16 21.31
N ALA A 411 -23.46 12.45 22.35
CA ALA A 411 -23.56 11.60 23.54
C ALA A 411 -24.13 10.20 23.20
N ILE A 412 -25.17 10.12 22.38
CA ILE A 412 -25.74 8.84 21.92
C ILE A 412 -24.71 8.06 21.11
N THR A 413 -24.04 8.70 20.15
CA THR A 413 -23.01 8.05 19.35
C THR A 413 -21.88 7.51 20.22
N LEU A 414 -21.36 8.29 21.17
CA LEU A 414 -20.30 7.87 22.08
C LEU A 414 -20.74 6.70 22.98
N ARG A 415 -21.97 6.72 23.50
CA ARG A 415 -22.52 5.59 24.29
C ARG A 415 -22.67 4.31 23.47
N ILE A 416 -23.05 4.41 22.19
CA ILE A 416 -23.10 3.25 21.29
C ILE A 416 -21.68 2.71 21.08
N LEU A 417 -20.71 3.58 20.82
CA LEU A 417 -19.31 3.17 20.64
C LEU A 417 -18.72 2.54 21.92
N GLU A 418 -19.04 3.08 23.09
CA GLU A 418 -18.65 2.51 24.40
C GLU A 418 -19.29 1.14 24.63
N ALA A 419 -20.59 0.98 24.32
CA ALA A 419 -21.27 -0.31 24.44
C ALA A 419 -20.67 -1.40 23.52
N LEU A 420 -20.12 -0.98 22.37
CA LEU A 420 -19.35 -1.84 21.47
C LEU A 420 -17.89 -2.03 21.89
N HIS A 421 -17.48 -1.47 23.03
CA HIS A 421 -16.10 -1.48 23.56
C HIS A 421 -15.07 -0.86 22.60
N LEU A 422 -15.49 0.10 21.76
CA LEU A 422 -14.63 0.76 20.77
C LEU A 422 -13.93 2.01 21.32
N VAL A 423 -14.50 2.62 22.35
CA VAL A 423 -13.98 3.80 23.03
C VAL A 423 -14.12 3.65 24.54
N HIS A 424 -13.29 4.37 25.28
CA HIS A 424 -13.43 4.49 26.73
C HIS A 424 -13.96 5.89 27.06
N LEU A 425 -15.10 5.98 27.77
CA LEU A 425 -15.63 7.24 28.26
C LEU A 425 -15.26 7.45 29.74
N GLU A 426 -15.07 8.69 30.12
CA GLU A 426 -15.09 9.09 31.53
C GLU A 426 -16.28 9.98 31.77
N TYR A 427 -16.93 9.78 32.90
CA TYR A 427 -18.07 10.57 33.34
C TYR A 427 -17.64 11.55 34.44
N THR A 428 -18.34 12.67 34.55
CA THR A 428 -18.15 13.56 35.70
C THR A 428 -18.49 12.85 37.00
N PRO A 429 -17.85 13.21 38.12
CA PRO A 429 -18.21 12.64 39.42
C PRO A 429 -19.67 12.97 39.77
N PRO A 430 -20.37 12.11 40.52
CA PRO A 430 -21.73 12.38 40.98
C PRO A 430 -21.75 13.68 41.80
N SER A 431 -22.67 14.59 41.49
CA SER A 431 -22.87 15.84 42.21
C SER A 431 -24.37 16.05 42.45
N PRO A 432 -24.79 16.53 43.64
CA PRO A 432 -26.20 16.81 43.92
C PRO A 432 -26.78 17.90 43.00
N ASP A 433 -25.94 18.86 42.60
CA ASP A 433 -26.36 20.09 41.93
C ASP A 433 -26.23 20.04 40.40
N LYS A 434 -25.54 19.03 39.86
CA LYS A 434 -25.25 18.93 38.42
C LYS A 434 -25.47 17.50 37.90
N PRO A 435 -26.17 17.33 36.77
CA PRO A 435 -26.34 16.02 36.16
C PRO A 435 -24.99 15.46 35.69
N GLN A 436 -24.80 14.15 35.86
CA GLN A 436 -23.63 13.46 35.35
C GLN A 436 -23.64 13.47 33.82
N TYR A 437 -22.51 13.84 33.21
CA TYR A 437 -22.32 13.81 31.76
C TYR A 437 -20.95 13.25 31.38
N ILE A 438 -20.74 13.01 30.08
CA ILE A 438 -19.49 12.50 29.53
C ILE A 438 -18.43 13.60 29.62
N LYS A 439 -17.43 13.41 30.47
CA LYS A 439 -16.28 14.31 30.69
C LYS A 439 -15.21 14.15 29.61
N SER A 440 -14.91 12.92 29.20
CA SER A 440 -13.90 12.66 28.17
C SER A 440 -14.19 11.39 27.37
N THR A 441 -13.66 11.32 26.16
CA THR A 441 -13.63 10.12 25.31
C THR A 441 -12.22 9.87 24.82
N SER A 442 -11.80 8.61 24.72
CA SER A 442 -10.59 8.26 23.95
C SER A 442 -10.74 8.72 22.49
N ASN A 443 -9.65 9.16 21.86
CA ASN A 443 -9.63 9.54 20.44
C ASN A 443 -10.04 8.36 19.55
N LEU A 444 -10.83 8.65 18.52
CA LEU A 444 -11.51 7.62 17.72
C LEU A 444 -10.60 7.20 16.55
N THR A 445 -9.62 6.34 16.85
CA THR A 445 -8.67 5.78 15.88
C THR A 445 -8.35 4.33 16.24
N LEU A 446 -7.93 3.52 15.27
CA LEU A 446 -7.49 2.14 15.50
C LEU A 446 -6.36 2.07 16.54
N ILE A 447 -5.42 3.01 16.50
CA ILE A 447 -4.26 3.04 17.42
C ILE A 447 -4.74 3.22 18.87
N ASN A 448 -5.62 4.20 19.14
CA ASN A 448 -6.15 4.41 20.49
C ASN A 448 -7.11 3.28 20.90
N PHE A 449 -7.88 2.71 19.97
CA PHE A 449 -8.73 1.55 20.23
C PHE A 449 -7.91 0.34 20.71
N LEU A 450 -6.77 0.06 20.09
CA LEU A 450 -5.89 -1.03 20.53
C LEU A 450 -5.34 -0.79 21.95
N LEU A 451 -5.04 0.46 22.30
CA LEU A 451 -4.63 0.83 23.66
C LEU A 451 -5.78 0.73 24.67
N VAL A 452 -7.02 0.97 24.25
CA VAL A 452 -8.21 0.74 25.09
C VAL A 452 -8.42 -0.76 25.33
N LEU A 453 -8.20 -1.59 24.30
CA LEU A 453 -8.45 -3.04 24.37
C LEU A 453 -7.34 -3.81 25.11
N PHE A 454 -6.07 -3.49 24.84
CA PHE A 454 -4.93 -4.23 25.37
C PHE A 454 -4.18 -3.49 26.49
N GLY A 455 -4.59 -2.27 26.80
CA GLY A 455 -3.95 -1.41 27.79
C GLY A 455 -2.72 -0.65 27.25
N PRO A 456 -2.09 0.17 28.12
CA PRO A 456 -0.91 0.93 27.76
C PRO A 456 0.27 0.04 27.38
N MET A 457 1.00 0.41 26.33
CA MET A 457 2.14 -0.36 25.84
C MET A 457 3.20 0.53 25.21
N ARG A 458 4.41 -0.01 25.04
CA ARG A 458 5.50 0.70 24.36
C ARG A 458 5.16 0.89 22.88
N GLU A 459 5.62 1.99 22.29
CA GLU A 459 5.43 2.31 20.88
C GLU A 459 5.79 1.20 19.87
N PRO A 460 6.97 0.52 19.94
CA PRO A 460 7.29 -0.55 18.99
C PRO A 460 6.35 -1.74 19.11
N THR A 461 5.85 -2.03 20.32
CA THR A 461 4.86 -3.07 20.57
C THR A 461 3.53 -2.69 19.91
N LEU A 462 3.08 -1.45 20.07
CA LEU A 462 1.86 -0.94 19.45
C LEU A 462 1.95 -0.95 17.92
N CYS A 463 3.08 -0.52 17.35
CA CYS A 463 3.32 -0.56 15.91
C CYS A 463 3.28 -1.99 15.36
N THR A 464 3.94 -2.93 16.07
CA THR A 464 3.90 -4.36 15.71
C THR A 464 2.49 -4.92 15.81
N LEU A 465 1.71 -4.52 16.82
CA LEU A 465 0.32 -4.93 16.97
C LEU A 465 -0.56 -4.42 15.82
N VAL A 466 -0.39 -3.16 15.40
CA VAL A 466 -1.08 -2.63 14.20
C VAL A 466 -0.69 -3.43 12.95
N GLY A 467 0.60 -3.76 12.79
CA GLY A 467 1.06 -4.66 11.72
C GLY A 467 0.42 -6.05 11.80
N GLY A 468 0.26 -6.61 12.99
CA GLY A 468 -0.45 -7.87 13.23
C GLY A 468 -1.93 -7.80 12.83
N VAL A 469 -2.62 -6.71 13.17
CA VAL A 469 -4.00 -6.44 12.71
C VAL A 469 -4.06 -6.36 11.18
N GLN A 470 -3.04 -5.78 10.52
CA GLN A 470 -2.95 -5.72 9.07
C GLN A 470 -2.75 -7.09 8.41
N VAL A 471 -1.89 -7.93 8.99
CA VAL A 471 -1.70 -9.31 8.53
C VAL A 471 -2.98 -10.12 8.72
N LEU A 472 -3.63 -10.01 9.87
CA LEU A 472 -4.91 -10.68 10.13
C LEU A 472 -6.01 -10.21 9.16
N GLY A 473 -6.13 -8.90 8.93
CA GLY A 473 -7.05 -8.34 7.94
C GLY A 473 -6.79 -8.88 6.54
N SER A 474 -5.52 -9.03 6.16
CA SER A 474 -5.13 -9.64 4.87
C SER A 474 -5.48 -11.12 4.80
N ALA A 475 -5.27 -11.89 5.87
CA ALA A 475 -5.67 -13.29 5.94
C ALA A 475 -7.19 -13.46 5.82
N ILE A 476 -7.97 -12.59 6.49
CA ILE A 476 -9.43 -12.54 6.35
C ILE A 476 -9.81 -12.20 4.91
N ALA A 477 -9.13 -11.24 4.27
CA ALA A 477 -9.35 -10.88 2.88
C ALA A 477 -9.13 -12.07 1.92
N PHE A 478 -8.04 -12.83 2.10
CA PHE A 478 -7.78 -14.07 1.35
C PHE A 478 -8.89 -15.11 1.60
N GLY A 479 -9.30 -15.31 2.85
CA GLY A 479 -10.40 -16.20 3.22
C GLY A 479 -11.72 -15.82 2.54
N ILE A 480 -12.05 -14.53 2.51
CA ILE A 480 -13.24 -14.01 1.83
C ILE A 480 -13.11 -14.21 0.31
N ARG A 481 -12.00 -13.80 -0.31
CA ARG A 481 -11.82 -13.84 -1.77
C ARG A 481 -11.83 -15.28 -2.29
N TYR A 482 -11.06 -16.17 -1.68
CA TYR A 482 -10.81 -17.51 -2.21
C TYR A 482 -11.69 -18.59 -1.58
N GLY A 483 -12.02 -18.48 -0.29
CA GLY A 483 -12.88 -19.44 0.42
C GLY A 483 -14.37 -19.15 0.27
N VAL A 484 -14.80 -17.93 0.59
CA VAL A 484 -16.24 -17.60 0.71
C VAL A 484 -16.82 -16.98 -0.57
N GLY A 485 -15.99 -16.39 -1.44
CA GLY A 485 -16.48 -15.69 -2.64
C GLY A 485 -17.30 -16.57 -3.60
N SER A 486 -17.07 -17.89 -3.61
CA SER A 486 -17.81 -18.85 -4.44
C SER A 486 -19.24 -19.04 -3.92
N TRP A 487 -19.46 -18.87 -2.62
CA TRP A 487 -20.77 -18.94 -1.98
C TRP A 487 -21.62 -17.69 -2.24
N PHE A 488 -21.00 -16.53 -2.49
CA PHE A 488 -21.71 -15.28 -2.74
C PHE A 488 -21.89 -14.95 -4.21
N TYR A 489 -20.98 -15.37 -5.08
CA TYR A 489 -20.98 -15.03 -6.50
C TYR A 489 -21.23 -16.24 -7.43
N GLY A 490 -21.29 -17.46 -6.90
CA GLY A 490 -21.38 -18.69 -7.69
C GLY A 490 -19.99 -19.14 -8.17
N GLY A 491 -19.67 -20.42 -7.98
CA GLY A 491 -18.31 -20.97 -8.14
C GLY A 491 -17.63 -20.74 -9.51
N GLU A 492 -18.40 -20.51 -10.57
CA GLU A 492 -17.90 -20.29 -11.94
C GLU A 492 -17.82 -18.81 -12.36
N ARG A 493 -18.26 -17.86 -11.53
CA ARG A 493 -18.54 -16.46 -11.96
C ARG A 493 -17.64 -15.40 -11.30
N ARG A 494 -16.38 -15.76 -11.03
CA ARG A 494 -15.41 -14.98 -10.22
C ARG A 494 -14.53 -14.00 -10.99
#